data_AF-A0A938U8V4-F1
#
_entry.id   AF-A0A938U8V4-F1
#
_cell.length_a   1.000
_cell.length_b   1.000
_cell.length_c   1.000
_cell.angle_alpha   90.00
_cell.angle_beta   90.00
_cell.angle_gamma   90.00
#
_symmetry.space_group_name_H-M   'P 1'
#
loop_
_entity.id
_entity.type
_entity.pdbx_description
1 polymer ?
#
loop_
_entity_poly.entity_id
_entity_poly.type
_entity_poly.pdbx_seq_one_letter_code
_entity_poly.pdbx_strand_id
1 'polypeptide(L)' 'MILSDIFGSLWRRLKARWPWRRPGASVWGDEPPVILGTCRQCGAVVLQGWHRETAEGLLCRRCASSRDRSG' A
#
# COMPACT_ATOMS: atom_id res chain seq x y z
N MET A 1 -16.16 -52.36 -10.33
CA MET A 1 -15.24 -51.58 -9.49
C MET A 1 -14.12 -50.94 -10.34
N ILE A 2 -14.42 -50.02 -11.27
CA ILE A 2 -13.36 -49.26 -12.01
C ILE A 2 -13.83 -47.81 -12.34
N LEU A 3 -14.93 -47.32 -11.76
CA LEU A 3 -15.44 -45.97 -12.05
C LEU A 3 -15.18 -44.94 -10.94
N SER A 4 -14.68 -45.38 -9.78
CA SER A 4 -14.54 -44.52 -8.60
C SER A 4 -13.21 -43.76 -8.53
N ASP A 5 -12.17 -44.22 -9.24
CA ASP A 5 -10.81 -43.65 -9.13
C ASP A 5 -10.55 -42.42 -10.00
N ILE A 6 -11.32 -42.23 -11.07
CA ILE A 6 -11.14 -41.09 -11.99
C ILE A 6 -11.70 -39.80 -11.38
N PHE A 7 -12.77 -39.91 -10.57
CA PHE A 7 -13.44 -38.75 -9.96
C PHE A 7 -12.56 -38.04 -8.91
N GLY A 8 -11.73 -38.79 -8.18
CA GLY A 8 -10.88 -38.24 -7.11
C GLY A 8 -9.66 -37.44 -7.58
N SER A 9 -9.16 -37.69 -8.80
CA SER A 9 -8.00 -36.99 -9.37
C SER A 9 -8.39 -35.72 -10.11
N LEU A 10 -9.54 -35.72 -10.80
CA LEU A 10 -10.07 -34.56 -11.51
C LEU A 10 -10.57 -33.48 -10.55
N TRP A 11 -11.21 -33.87 -9.45
CA TRP A 11 -11.68 -32.95 -8.41
C TRP A 11 -10.53 -32.23 -7.67
N ARG A 12 -9.37 -32.88 -7.53
CA ARG A 12 -8.15 -32.27 -6.97
C ARG A 12 -7.59 -31.15 -7.85
N ARG A 13 -7.67 -31.28 -9.19
CA ARG A 13 -7.23 -30.23 -10.12
C ARG A 13 -8.21 -29.05 -10.21
N LEU A 14 -9.50 -29.30 -10.02
CA LEU A 14 -10.52 -28.25 -10.07
C LEU A 14 -10.52 -27.33 -8.82
N LYS A 15 -10.24 -27.86 -7.62
CA LYS A 15 -10.12 -27.02 -6.41
C LYS A 15 -8.92 -26.06 -6.42
N ALA A 16 -7.84 -26.38 -7.14
CA ALA A 16 -6.70 -25.48 -7.29
C ALA A 16 -7.01 -24.23 -8.12
N ARG A 17 -8.14 -24.22 -8.86
CA ARG A 17 -8.57 -23.12 -9.70
C ARG A 17 -9.70 -22.28 -9.11
N TRP A 18 -10.00 -22.47 -7.82
CA TRP A 18 -10.80 -21.51 -7.06
C TRP A 18 -9.84 -20.52 -6.39
N PRO A 19 -9.63 -19.33 -6.99
CA PRO A 19 -8.96 -18.27 -6.28
C PRO A 19 -9.96 -17.80 -5.23
N TRP A 20 -9.90 -18.41 -4.05
CA TRP A 20 -10.41 -17.75 -2.85
C TRP A 20 -9.73 -16.39 -2.85
N ARG A 21 -10.49 -15.36 -3.22
CA ARG A 21 -10.07 -13.97 -3.14
C ARG A 21 -9.49 -13.82 -1.75
N ARG A 22 -8.17 -13.72 -1.66
CA ARG A 22 -7.53 -13.32 -0.42
C ARG A 22 -8.21 -12.00 -0.05
N PRO A 23 -8.79 -11.87 1.16
CA PRO A 23 -9.34 -10.60 1.60
C PRO A 23 -8.23 -9.57 1.36
N GLY A 24 -8.57 -8.50 0.63
CA GLY A 24 -7.61 -7.56 0.08
C GLY A 24 -6.61 -7.18 1.16
N ALA A 25 -5.35 -7.56 0.97
CA ALA A 25 -4.28 -7.11 1.84
C ALA A 25 -4.36 -5.59 1.87
N SER A 26 -4.60 -5.02 3.05
CA SER A 26 -4.57 -3.57 3.24
C SER A 26 -3.20 -3.11 2.77
N VAL A 27 -3.17 -2.34 1.69
CA VAL A 27 -1.94 -1.80 1.08
C VAL A 27 -1.11 -1.00 2.11
N TRP A 28 -1.74 -0.60 3.21
CA TRP A 28 -1.21 0.27 4.23
C TRP A 28 -0.74 -0.44 5.51
N GLY A 29 -0.81 -1.79 5.60
CA GLY A 29 -0.51 -2.51 6.84
C GLY A 29 -1.66 -2.40 7.86
N ASP A 30 -1.35 -2.60 9.15
CA ASP A 30 -2.31 -2.56 10.26
C ASP A 30 -2.69 -1.14 10.73
N GLU A 31 -1.89 -0.11 10.38
CA GLU A 31 -2.12 1.26 10.84
C GLU A 31 -2.36 2.23 9.66
N PRO A 32 -3.49 2.96 9.64
CA PRO A 32 -3.73 3.95 8.60
C PRO A 32 -2.70 5.10 8.71
N PRO A 33 -2.20 5.62 7.57
CA PRO A 33 -1.26 6.73 7.60
C PRO A 33 -1.91 7.98 8.21
N VAL A 34 -1.23 8.59 9.19
CA VAL A 34 -1.70 9.81 9.83
C VAL A 34 -1.40 11.02 8.93
N ILE A 35 -2.46 11.75 8.55
CA ILE A 35 -2.35 12.98 7.76
C ILE A 35 -2.06 14.15 8.70
N LEU A 36 -0.95 14.85 8.49
CA LEU A 36 -0.56 16.01 9.30
C LEU A 36 -1.08 17.33 8.72
N GLY A 37 -1.27 17.39 7.41
CA GLY A 37 -1.74 18.60 6.73
C GLY A 37 -1.31 18.64 5.27
N THR A 38 -1.06 19.86 4.76
CA THR A 38 -0.67 20.10 3.36
C THR A 38 0.69 20.79 3.28
N CYS A 39 1.47 20.41 2.27
CA CYS A 39 2.76 21.01 1.99
C CYS A 39 2.60 22.50 1.65
N ARG A 40 3.33 23.36 2.36
CA ARG A 40 3.27 24.80 2.17
C ARG A 40 3.65 25.24 0.75
N GLN A 41 4.52 24.49 0.08
CA GLN A 41 5.07 24.86 -1.22
C GLN A 41 4.27 24.35 -2.42
N CYS A 42 3.72 23.14 -2.35
CA CYS A 42 3.03 22.52 -3.50
C CYS A 42 1.60 22.05 -3.22
N GLY A 43 1.10 22.22 -1.99
CA GLY A 43 -0.25 21.81 -1.59
C GLY A 43 -0.46 20.29 -1.44
N ALA A 44 0.56 19.47 -1.73
CA ALA A 44 0.46 18.02 -1.58
C ALA A 44 0.14 17.61 -0.13
N VAL A 45 -0.68 16.57 0.05
CA VAL A 45 -0.97 16.00 1.38
C VAL A 45 0.31 15.46 2.01
N VAL A 46 0.50 15.78 3.28
CA VAL A 46 1.68 15.43 4.06
C VAL A 46 1.32 14.37 5.09
N LEU A 47 2.05 13.26 5.07
CA LEU A 47 1.87 12.14 5.99
C LEU A 47 2.93 12.18 7.10
N GLN A 48 2.56 11.69 8.27
CA GLN A 48 3.49 11.48 9.38
C GLN A 48 4.65 10.59 8.94
N GLY A 49 5.88 10.97 9.30
CA GLY A 49 7.11 10.27 8.89
C GLY A 49 7.58 10.53 7.44
N TRP A 50 6.79 11.19 6.59
CA TRP A 50 7.12 11.45 5.17
C TRP A 50 7.18 12.94 4.84
N HIS A 51 7.73 13.74 5.74
CA HIS A 51 7.73 15.19 5.66
C HIS A 51 8.94 15.81 6.35
N ARG A 52 9.11 17.12 6.18
CA ARG A 52 10.06 17.93 6.92
C ARG A 52 9.35 19.14 7.50
N GLU A 53 9.50 19.34 8.80
CA GLU A 53 9.07 20.56 9.47
C GLU A 53 10.13 21.65 9.29
N THR A 54 9.66 22.86 8.99
CA THR A 54 10.47 24.07 8.88
C THR A 54 9.78 25.21 9.61
N ALA A 55 10.50 26.30 9.86
CA ALA A 55 9.91 27.50 10.48
C ALA A 55 8.72 28.08 9.70
N GLU A 56 8.64 27.81 8.39
CA GLU A 56 7.57 28.29 7.49
C GLU A 56 6.37 27.33 7.40
N GLY A 57 6.49 26.13 8.00
CA GLY A 57 5.47 25.09 8.00
C GLY A 57 5.95 23.73 7.46
N LEU A 58 4.98 22.88 7.14
CA LEU A 58 5.21 21.51 6.66
C LEU A 58 5.63 21.49 5.18
N LEU A 59 6.71 20.77 4.87
CA LEU A 59 7.12 20.46 3.51
C LEU A 59 7.01 18.96 3.23
N CYS A 60 6.49 18.61 2.07
CA CYS A 60 6.58 17.24 1.59
C CYS A 60 8.04 16.90 1.27
N ARG A 61 8.39 15.61 1.32
CA ARG A 61 9.75 15.12 1.09
C ARG A 61 10.38 15.65 -0.20
N ARG A 62 9.61 15.78 -1.28
CA ARG A 62 10.10 16.31 -2.57
C ARG A 62 10.52 17.78 -2.47
N CYS A 63 9.68 18.63 -1.89
CA CYS A 63 9.96 20.05 -1.72
C CYS A 63 11.10 20.29 -0.72
N ALA A 64 11.16 19.48 0.35
CA ALA A 64 12.26 19.50 1.29
C ALA A 64 13.60 19.22 0.58
N SER A 65 13.69 18.14 -0.21
CA SER A 65 14.91 17.81 -0.95
C SER A 65 15.31 18.83 -2.01
N SER A 66 14.35 19.50 -2.66
CA SER A 66 14.70 20.59 -3.59
C SER A 66 15.25 21.81 -2.85
N ARG A 67 14.75 22.08 -1.64
CA ARG A 67 15.22 23.21 -0.82
C ARG A 67 16.64 22.99 -0.33
N ASP A 68 16.97 21.77 0.09
CA ASP A 68 18.33 21.40 0.54
C ASP A 68 19.39 21.53 -0.56
N ARG A 69 19.01 21.34 -1.82
CA ARG A 69 19.94 21.49 -2.97
C ARG A 69 20.16 22.94 -3.38
N SER A 70 19.35 23.86 -2.87
CA SER A 70 19.35 25.26 -3.28
C SER A 70 20.02 26.18 -2.26
N GLY A 71 20.47 25.66 -1.11
CA GLY A 71 21.21 26.36 -0.07
C GLY A 71 22.63 25.86 0.03
#